data_AF-A0A5N7DME8-F1
#
_entry.id   AF-A0A5N7DME8-F1
#
_cell.length_a   1.000
_cell.length_b   1.000
_cell.length_c   1.000
_cell.angle_alpha   90.00
_cell.angle_beta   90.00
_cell.angle_gamma   90.00
#
_symmetry.space_group_name_H-M   'P 1'
#
loop_
_entity.id
_entity.type
_entity.pdbx_description
1 polymer ?
#
loop_
_entity_poly.entity_id
_entity_poly.type
_entity_poly.pdbx_seq_one_letter_code
_entity_poly.pdbx_strand_id
1 'polypeptide(L)'
;MVTSLEVPLPTGQENKKPDGGKQDDGEKKEEDNREITEGDDREKTEEEEKEARKKIRDEEHKRWLMFYTARMRHIVPGLVLGNVQASFNPDMLRENGIDAIVTLCADRYAKWKSHTRKVVPEHRHKRVQCADSSTQDLLTHMSDTCDFIEQMASPTLRSSSTLPKAEEHELSDDSRTARPGAVLVHCVLGISRSPTMIIAYLMRKYGIKREDALAFVMTKQRVKPSANFTRQLEIWEEVGYQVWEDEERTIPKAPYQAFLDGRAALLKKLGLTGDEPLTLLTL
;
A
#
# COMPACT_ATOMS: atom_id res chain seq x y z
N MET A 1 -6.88 -0.86 31.44
CA MET A 1 -7.45 0.38 30.88
C MET A 1 -6.68 0.68 29.60
N VAL A 2 -7.32 0.61 28.44
CA VAL A 2 -6.67 0.85 27.15
C VAL A 2 -7.07 2.25 26.70
N THR A 3 -6.12 3.18 26.62
CA THR A 3 -6.36 4.52 26.09
C THR A 3 -6.39 4.45 24.57
N SER A 4 -7.59 4.60 24.00
CA SER A 4 -7.78 4.75 22.57
C SER A 4 -7.05 6.00 22.08
N LEU A 5 -6.02 5.80 21.25
CA LEU A 5 -5.36 6.88 20.52
C LEU A 5 -6.24 7.26 19.33
N GLU A 6 -7.08 8.29 19.51
CA GLU A 6 -7.80 8.91 18.42
C GLU A 6 -6.81 9.52 17.41
N VAL A 7 -7.00 9.20 16.13
CA VAL A 7 -6.26 9.80 15.02
C VAL A 7 -7.18 10.83 14.38
N PRO A 8 -6.80 12.12 14.32
CA PRO A 8 -7.69 13.15 13.78
C PRO A 8 -7.92 12.98 12.28
N LEU A 9 -9.17 13.17 11.86
CA LEU A 9 -9.58 13.16 10.46
C LEU A 9 -9.13 14.45 9.74
N PRO A 10 -8.81 14.40 8.44
CA PRO A 10 -8.53 15.61 7.67
C PRO A 10 -9.81 16.44 7.48
N THR A 11 -9.78 17.71 7.89
CA THR A 11 -10.87 18.66 7.66
C THR A 11 -10.88 19.15 6.21
N GLY A 12 -12.04 19.05 5.56
CA GLY A 12 -12.22 19.56 4.19
C GLY A 12 -11.99 21.07 4.11
N GLN A 13 -11.32 21.53 3.06
CA GLN A 13 -11.09 22.95 2.82
C GLN A 13 -12.37 23.65 2.32
N GLU A 14 -12.77 24.72 2.99
CA GLU A 14 -13.86 25.60 2.51
C GLU A 14 -13.38 26.46 1.33
N ASN A 15 -14.08 26.35 0.19
CA ASN A 15 -13.87 27.25 -0.94
C ASN A 15 -14.54 28.60 -0.69
N LYS A 16 -13.75 29.64 -0.37
CA LYS A 16 -14.22 31.03 -0.41
C LYS A 16 -14.38 31.49 -1.86
N LYS A 17 -15.61 31.85 -2.26
CA LYS A 17 -15.86 32.65 -3.47
C LYS A 17 -15.50 34.13 -3.22
N PRO A 18 -15.06 34.88 -4.24
CA PRO A 18 -14.81 36.32 -4.12
C PRO A 18 -16.09 37.15 -4.16
N ASP A 19 -16.00 38.33 -3.56
CA ASP A 19 -17.05 39.37 -3.48
C ASP A 19 -17.12 40.22 -4.76
N GLY A 20 -18.28 40.83 -5.01
CA GLY A 20 -18.58 41.68 -6.17
C GLY A 20 -20.07 42.03 -6.22
N GLY A 21 -20.43 43.28 -5.93
CA GLY A 21 -21.83 43.67 -5.65
C GLY A 21 -22.39 44.85 -6.45
N LYS A 22 -23.67 45.16 -6.17
CA LYS A 22 -24.47 46.35 -6.57
C LYS A 22 -24.78 46.45 -8.09
N GLN A 23 -25.89 47.02 -8.61
CA GLN A 23 -27.13 47.69 -8.10
C GLN A 23 -28.12 47.77 -9.32
N ASP A 24 -29.44 48.05 -9.28
CA ASP A 24 -30.48 48.27 -8.23
C ASP A 24 -31.91 48.10 -8.85
N ASP A 25 -32.97 48.53 -8.14
CA ASP A 25 -34.31 48.99 -8.62
C ASP A 25 -35.40 47.99 -9.13
N GLY A 26 -36.66 48.17 -8.67
CA GLY A 26 -37.86 47.84 -9.50
C GLY A 26 -39.14 47.23 -8.87
N GLU A 27 -39.91 48.01 -8.11
CA GLU A 27 -41.39 47.93 -7.87
C GLU A 27 -42.22 46.63 -7.64
N LYS A 28 -42.75 46.53 -6.39
CA LYS A 28 -44.18 46.43 -5.96
C LYS A 28 -45.17 45.31 -6.42
N LYS A 29 -45.86 44.79 -5.38
CA LYS A 29 -47.16 44.08 -5.34
C LYS A 29 -47.14 42.66 -5.93
N GLU A 30 -47.90 41.69 -5.43
CA GLU A 30 -49.18 41.74 -4.68
C GLU A 30 -49.24 40.61 -3.61
N GLU A 31 -50.01 40.77 -2.54
CA GLU A 31 -50.28 39.68 -1.57
C GLU A 31 -51.33 38.72 -2.14
N ASP A 32 -51.01 37.43 -2.26
CA ASP A 32 -52.04 36.37 -2.36
C ASP A 32 -51.69 35.20 -1.42
N ASN A 33 -52.73 34.63 -0.82
CA ASN A 33 -52.65 33.89 0.43
C ASN A 33 -52.59 32.38 0.17
N ARG A 34 -51.39 31.78 0.20
CA ARG A 34 -51.18 30.33 0.12
C ARG A 34 -50.11 29.85 1.09
N GLU A 35 -50.45 29.86 2.37
CA GLU A 35 -49.69 29.14 3.38
C GLU A 35 -50.00 27.62 3.33
N ILE A 36 -49.03 26.80 3.75
CA ILE A 36 -49.12 25.33 3.94
C ILE A 36 -49.14 24.47 2.66
N THR A 37 -47.94 24.15 2.15
CA THR A 37 -47.55 22.77 1.71
C THR A 37 -46.06 22.64 1.39
N GLU A 38 -45.36 23.72 0.99
CA GLU A 38 -43.95 23.63 0.55
C GLU A 38 -42.90 23.36 1.65
N GLY A 39 -43.26 23.49 2.93
CA GLY A 39 -42.33 23.27 4.05
C GLY A 39 -42.01 21.79 4.28
N ASP A 40 -43.05 20.95 4.33
CA ASP A 40 -42.95 19.52 4.67
C ASP A 40 -42.18 18.72 3.59
N ASP A 41 -42.35 19.07 2.31
CA ASP A 41 -41.58 18.45 1.21
C ASP A 41 -40.11 18.90 1.17
N ARG A 42 -39.80 20.14 1.57
CA ARG A 42 -38.40 20.60 1.74
C ARG A 42 -37.72 19.94 2.93
N GLU A 43 -38.42 19.81 4.05
CA GLU A 43 -37.85 19.23 5.26
C GLU A 43 -37.62 17.71 5.09
N LYS A 44 -38.55 16.99 4.44
CA LYS A 44 -38.35 15.59 4.02
C LYS A 44 -37.16 15.41 3.07
N THR A 45 -37.04 16.25 2.03
CA THR A 45 -35.92 16.14 1.09
C THR A 45 -34.57 16.47 1.74
N GLU A 46 -34.53 17.39 2.71
CA GLU A 46 -33.33 17.62 3.53
C GLU A 46 -32.98 16.44 4.46
N GLU A 47 -33.96 15.80 5.11
CA GLU A 47 -33.71 14.60 5.94
C GLU A 47 -33.23 13.42 5.09
N GLU A 48 -33.83 13.19 3.93
CA GLU A 48 -33.39 12.18 2.96
C GLU A 48 -31.96 12.44 2.47
N GLU A 49 -31.60 13.69 2.18
CA GLU A 49 -30.22 14.04 1.77
C GLU A 49 -29.22 13.87 2.92
N LYS A 50 -29.58 14.26 4.15
CA LYS A 50 -28.76 14.06 5.36
C LYS A 50 -28.50 12.56 5.60
N GLU A 51 -29.53 11.72 5.50
CA GLU A 51 -29.42 10.28 5.67
C GLU A 51 -28.66 9.62 4.50
N ALA A 52 -28.79 10.11 3.26
CA ALA A 52 -27.97 9.66 2.13
C ALA A 52 -26.48 10.00 2.32
N ARG A 53 -26.16 11.23 2.73
CA ARG A 53 -24.78 11.68 3.05
C ARG A 53 -24.18 10.88 4.22
N LYS A 54 -25.00 10.52 5.22
CA LYS A 54 -24.60 9.65 6.33
C LYS A 54 -24.33 8.23 5.85
N LYS A 55 -25.22 7.62 5.07
CA LYS A 55 -25.01 6.29 4.46
C LYS A 55 -23.73 6.22 3.63
N ILE A 56 -23.44 7.24 2.80
CA ILE A 56 -22.18 7.33 2.05
C ILE A 56 -20.99 7.32 3.01
N ARG A 57 -21.00 8.20 4.03
CA ARG A 57 -19.93 8.30 5.03
C ARG A 57 -19.71 7.00 5.81
N ASP A 58 -20.79 6.31 6.18
CA ASP A 58 -20.77 5.04 6.90
C ASP A 58 -20.20 3.91 6.02
N GLU A 59 -20.59 3.85 4.73
CA GLU A 59 -20.00 2.91 3.76
C GLU A 59 -18.53 3.22 3.47
N GLU A 60 -18.14 4.49 3.38
CA GLU A 60 -16.74 4.88 3.29
C GLU A 60 -15.96 4.48 4.53
N HIS A 61 -16.51 4.69 5.74
CA HIS A 61 -15.90 4.28 6.99
C HIS A 61 -15.75 2.75 7.09
N LYS A 62 -16.80 1.97 6.77
CA LYS A 62 -16.74 0.49 6.70
C LYS A 62 -15.66 0.03 5.72
N ARG A 63 -15.60 0.64 4.53
CA ARG A 63 -14.60 0.37 3.50
C ARG A 63 -13.18 0.71 3.98
N TRP A 64 -13.02 1.81 4.71
CA TRP A 64 -11.75 2.22 5.32
C TRP A 64 -11.30 1.23 6.41
N LEU A 65 -12.22 0.87 7.31
CA LEU A 65 -12.00 -0.12 8.36
C LEU A 65 -11.59 -1.47 7.76
N MET A 66 -12.29 -1.95 6.72
CA MET A 66 -11.95 -3.17 6.00
C MET A 66 -10.53 -3.14 5.41
N PHE A 67 -10.09 -2.00 4.88
CA PHE A 67 -8.71 -1.87 4.38
C PHE A 67 -7.67 -1.86 5.51
N TYR A 68 -8.01 -1.33 6.68
CA TYR A 68 -7.11 -1.28 7.84
C TYR A 68 -7.13 -2.52 8.74
N THR A 69 -8.18 -3.35 8.72
CA THR A 69 -8.22 -4.64 9.44
C THR A 69 -6.95 -5.45 9.16
N ALA A 70 -6.34 -6.00 10.21
CA ALA A 70 -5.12 -6.80 10.10
C ALA A 70 -5.33 -7.97 9.15
N ARG A 71 -4.51 -8.06 8.09
CA ARG A 71 -4.54 -9.17 7.14
C ARG A 71 -3.13 -9.57 6.70
N MET A 72 -2.94 -10.86 6.55
CA MET A 72 -1.81 -11.44 5.82
C MET A 72 -2.26 -12.68 5.05
N ARG A 73 -1.55 -13.00 3.97
CA ARG A 73 -1.81 -14.14 3.08
C ARG A 73 -0.49 -14.74 2.62
N HIS A 74 -0.36 -16.06 2.73
CA HIS A 74 0.69 -16.80 2.05
C HIS A 74 0.49 -16.66 0.54
N ILE A 75 1.53 -16.18 -0.16
CA ILE A 75 1.56 -16.05 -1.61
C ILE A 75 2.12 -17.35 -2.20
N VAL A 76 3.24 -17.80 -1.63
CA VAL A 76 3.82 -19.14 -1.78
C VAL A 76 4.24 -19.62 -0.38
N PRO A 77 4.46 -20.93 -0.15
CA PRO A 77 4.98 -21.43 1.12
C PRO A 77 6.25 -20.67 1.55
N GLY A 78 6.24 -20.11 2.77
CA GLY A 78 7.34 -19.29 3.30
C GLY A 78 7.38 -17.81 2.88
N LEU A 79 6.51 -17.33 1.98
CA LEU A 79 6.43 -15.91 1.60
C LEU A 79 5.02 -15.35 1.80
N VAL A 80 4.90 -14.34 2.66
CA VAL A 80 3.62 -13.81 3.14
C VAL A 80 3.49 -12.34 2.78
N LEU A 81 2.35 -11.97 2.17
CA LEU A 81 1.95 -10.59 1.94
C LEU A 81 1.06 -10.11 3.10
N GLY A 82 1.30 -8.91 3.63
CA GLY A 82 0.41 -8.32 4.64
C GLY A 82 0.28 -6.80 4.62
N ASN A 83 -0.46 -6.29 5.60
CA ASN A 83 -0.62 -4.85 5.88
C ASN A 83 0.02 -4.46 7.23
N VAL A 84 0.04 -3.16 7.54
CA VAL A 84 0.74 -2.66 8.74
C VAL A 84 0.14 -3.18 10.05
N GLN A 85 -1.19 -3.34 10.14
CA GLN A 85 -1.80 -3.84 11.37
C GLN A 85 -1.46 -5.31 11.64
N ALA A 86 -1.35 -6.14 10.58
CA ALA A 86 -0.87 -7.51 10.71
C ALA A 86 0.59 -7.59 11.22
N SER A 87 1.47 -6.68 10.76
CA SER A 87 2.87 -6.61 11.23
C SER A 87 3.03 -6.25 12.72
N PHE A 88 1.99 -5.72 13.35
CA PHE A 88 1.96 -5.37 14.77
C PHE A 88 1.27 -6.41 15.66
N ASN A 89 0.68 -7.47 15.09
CA ASN A 89 -0.02 -8.51 15.83
C ASN A 89 0.92 -9.72 16.09
N PRO A 90 1.45 -9.92 17.31
CA PRO A 90 2.39 -11.00 17.59
C PRO A 90 1.81 -12.40 17.41
N ASP A 91 0.50 -12.55 17.59
CA ASP A 91 -0.16 -13.84 17.50
C ASP A 91 -0.34 -14.25 16.04
N MET A 92 -0.79 -13.34 15.16
CA MET A 92 -0.78 -13.58 13.71
C MET A 92 0.62 -13.89 13.18
N LEU A 93 1.66 -13.19 13.66
CA LEU A 93 3.05 -13.47 13.26
C LEU A 93 3.46 -14.90 13.63
N ARG A 94 3.13 -15.37 14.84
CA ARG A 94 3.41 -16.76 15.27
C ARG A 94 2.59 -17.79 14.50
N GLU A 95 1.29 -17.55 14.34
CA GLU A 95 0.35 -18.43 13.64
C GLU A 95 0.75 -18.68 12.17
N ASN A 96 1.37 -17.68 11.53
CA ASN A 96 1.86 -17.77 10.14
C ASN A 96 3.37 -18.08 10.05
N GLY A 97 4.03 -18.44 11.16
CA GLY A 97 5.44 -18.84 11.18
C GLY A 97 6.44 -17.72 10.81
N ILE A 98 6.01 -16.45 10.96
CA ILE A 98 6.81 -15.29 10.58
C ILE A 98 7.97 -15.11 11.53
N ASP A 99 9.19 -15.21 11.01
CA ASP A 99 10.43 -14.94 11.74
C ASP A 99 11.30 -13.85 11.07
N ALA A 100 10.89 -13.35 9.90
CA ALA A 100 11.51 -12.23 9.18
C ALA A 100 10.48 -11.28 8.59
N ILE A 101 10.82 -9.98 8.53
CA ILE A 101 9.94 -8.92 8.02
C ILE A 101 10.68 -8.03 7.02
N VAL A 102 9.99 -7.67 5.93
CA VAL A 102 10.32 -6.54 5.05
C VAL A 102 9.21 -5.49 5.19
N THR A 103 9.56 -4.30 5.68
CA THR A 103 8.63 -3.16 5.80
C THR A 103 8.87 -2.14 4.69
N LEU A 104 7.86 -1.87 3.87
CA LEU A 104 7.85 -0.87 2.81
C LEU A 104 6.94 0.31 3.18
N CYS A 105 7.44 1.21 4.04
CA CYS A 105 6.70 2.33 4.62
C CYS A 105 7.62 3.54 4.91
N ALA A 106 7.03 4.73 5.04
CA ALA A 106 7.67 5.86 5.70
C ALA A 106 7.83 5.62 7.22
N ASP A 107 8.85 6.23 7.84
CA ASP A 107 9.31 5.91 9.21
C ASP A 107 8.24 5.94 10.30
N ARG A 108 7.21 6.79 10.16
CA ARG A 108 6.14 6.91 11.15
C ARG A 108 5.40 5.58 11.38
N TYR A 109 5.32 4.72 10.36
CA TYR A 109 4.72 3.39 10.45
C TYR A 109 5.74 2.28 10.72
N ALA A 110 7.04 2.55 10.54
CA ALA A 110 8.11 1.56 10.70
C ALA A 110 8.66 1.47 12.14
N LYS A 111 7.95 2.04 13.14
CA LYS A 111 8.28 1.89 14.57
C LYS A 111 8.16 0.42 14.99
N TRP A 112 9.26 -0.32 14.85
CA TRP A 112 9.43 -1.71 15.30
C TRP A 112 9.31 -1.77 16.83
N LYS A 113 8.07 -1.98 17.31
CA LYS A 113 7.68 -1.96 18.72
C LYS A 113 8.27 -3.16 19.45
N SER A 114 8.49 -3.03 20.76
CA SER A 114 9.04 -4.07 21.65
C SER A 114 8.38 -5.44 21.48
N HIS A 115 7.07 -5.49 21.27
CA HIS A 115 6.31 -6.73 21.06
C HIS A 115 6.68 -7.46 19.76
N THR A 116 6.86 -6.73 18.64
CA THR A 116 7.33 -7.31 17.37
C THR A 116 8.78 -7.82 17.52
N ARG A 117 9.64 -7.12 18.29
CA ARG A 117 11.04 -7.56 18.53
C ARG A 117 11.15 -8.90 19.27
N LYS A 118 10.11 -9.29 20.03
CA LYS A 118 10.03 -10.59 20.72
C LYS A 118 9.71 -11.75 19.77
N VAL A 119 9.29 -11.47 18.54
CA VAL A 119 8.97 -12.48 17.51
C VAL A 119 10.00 -12.44 16.38
N VAL A 120 10.35 -11.24 15.90
CA VAL A 120 11.27 -11.02 14.79
C VAL A 120 12.45 -10.15 15.28
N PRO A 121 13.69 -10.70 15.33
CA PRO A 121 14.88 -9.97 15.78
C PRO A 121 15.39 -8.96 14.74
N GLU A 122 16.26 -8.03 15.15
CA GLU A 122 16.68 -6.87 14.33
C GLU A 122 17.26 -7.26 12.97
N HIS A 123 18.18 -8.23 12.98
CA HIS A 123 18.85 -8.72 11.78
C HIS A 123 17.91 -9.47 10.81
N ARG A 124 16.68 -9.80 11.24
CA ARG A 124 15.60 -10.34 10.39
C ARG A 124 14.52 -9.30 10.08
N HIS A 125 14.78 -8.00 10.30
CA HIS A 125 13.88 -6.91 9.90
C HIS A 125 14.54 -5.95 8.89
N LYS A 126 14.29 -6.14 7.59
CA LYS A 126 14.65 -5.15 6.56
C LYS A 126 13.60 -4.05 6.49
N ARG A 127 14.04 -2.81 6.34
CA ARG A 127 13.19 -1.65 6.08
C ARG A 127 13.57 -1.01 4.75
N VAL A 128 12.56 -0.63 3.98
CA VAL A 128 12.66 0.15 2.76
C VAL A 128 11.80 1.39 2.97
N GLN A 129 12.47 2.53 3.08
CA GLN A 129 11.83 3.81 3.33
C GLN A 129 11.17 4.29 2.02
N CYS A 130 9.85 4.19 1.91
CA CYS A 130 9.17 4.52 0.64
C CYS A 130 7.72 5.01 0.78
N ALA A 131 7.37 6.01 -0.03
CA ALA A 131 6.02 6.49 -0.30
C ALA A 131 5.33 5.70 -1.42
N ASP A 132 4.04 5.92 -1.60
CA ASP A 132 3.21 5.35 -2.68
C ASP A 132 2.95 6.45 -3.73
N SER A 133 4.01 6.99 -4.32
CA SER A 133 3.95 8.18 -5.19
C SER A 133 4.34 7.88 -6.64
N SER A 134 4.07 8.83 -7.53
CA SER A 134 4.50 8.83 -8.94
C SER A 134 6.01 9.02 -9.13
N THR A 135 6.74 9.40 -8.07
CA THR A 135 8.18 9.72 -8.09
C THR A 135 9.02 8.80 -7.21
N GLN A 136 8.42 7.88 -6.46
CA GLN A 136 9.15 6.92 -5.63
C GLN A 136 9.95 5.98 -6.53
N ASP A 137 11.24 5.86 -6.28
CA ASP A 137 12.08 4.78 -6.80
C ASP A 137 12.04 3.58 -5.83
N LEU A 138 11.66 2.40 -6.31
CA LEU A 138 11.84 1.13 -5.62
C LEU A 138 12.89 0.25 -6.30
N LEU A 139 13.24 0.49 -7.57
CA LEU A 139 14.24 -0.25 -8.34
C LEU A 139 15.58 -0.32 -7.62
N THR A 140 16.04 0.83 -7.09
CA THR A 140 17.26 0.94 -6.28
C THR A 140 17.28 0.01 -5.04
N HIS A 141 16.11 -0.46 -4.59
CA HIS A 141 15.94 -1.35 -3.44
C HIS A 141 15.57 -2.79 -3.81
N MET A 142 15.21 -3.09 -5.07
CA MET A 142 14.65 -4.40 -5.43
C MET A 142 15.66 -5.53 -5.24
N SER A 143 16.92 -5.37 -5.68
CA SER A 143 17.93 -6.43 -5.53
C SER A 143 18.18 -6.78 -4.06
N ASP A 144 18.58 -5.81 -3.24
CA ASP A 144 18.89 -6.01 -1.82
C ASP A 144 17.71 -6.53 -0.99
N THR A 145 16.47 -6.33 -1.48
CA THR A 145 15.27 -6.84 -0.83
C THR A 145 14.96 -8.26 -1.26
N CYS A 146 15.16 -8.60 -2.54
CA CYS A 146 15.11 -9.98 -3.00
C CYS A 146 16.19 -10.85 -2.34
N ASP A 147 17.42 -10.35 -2.24
CA ASP A 147 18.54 -11.04 -1.60
C ASP A 147 18.25 -11.30 -0.11
N PHE A 148 17.68 -10.30 0.59
CA PHE A 148 17.24 -10.46 1.97
C PHE A 148 16.10 -11.49 2.10
N ILE A 149 15.10 -11.48 1.21
CA ILE A 149 14.02 -12.50 1.24
C ILE A 149 14.62 -13.90 1.06
N GLU A 150 15.55 -14.09 0.11
CA GLU A 150 16.18 -15.40 -0.16
C GLU A 150 17.11 -15.87 0.99
N GLN A 151 17.81 -14.93 1.63
CA GLN A 151 18.61 -15.20 2.83
C GLN A 151 17.72 -15.66 4.00
N MET A 152 16.57 -15.03 4.18
CA MET A 152 15.65 -15.32 5.28
C MET A 152 14.71 -16.50 4.99
N ALA A 153 14.55 -16.89 3.72
CA ALA A 153 13.67 -17.95 3.24
C ALA A 153 13.86 -19.30 3.96
N SER A 154 12.73 -19.97 4.25
CA SER A 154 12.71 -21.37 4.66
C SER A 154 13.33 -22.28 3.60
N PRO A 155 13.77 -23.51 3.98
CA PRO A 155 14.27 -24.49 3.01
C PRO A 155 13.29 -24.74 1.85
N THR A 156 11.99 -24.83 2.14
CA THR A 156 10.92 -25.02 1.14
C THR A 156 10.87 -23.89 0.13
N LEU A 157 10.92 -22.63 0.57
CA LEU A 157 10.93 -21.49 -0.34
C LEU A 157 12.24 -21.45 -1.13
N ARG A 158 13.38 -21.71 -0.49
CA ARG A 158 14.69 -21.70 -1.15
C ARG A 158 14.83 -22.77 -2.24
N SER A 159 14.34 -23.99 -1.99
CA SER A 159 14.38 -25.10 -2.96
C SER A 159 13.30 -25.02 -4.05
N SER A 160 12.32 -24.12 -3.91
CA SER A 160 11.26 -23.93 -4.90
C SER A 160 11.82 -23.33 -6.19
N SER A 161 11.72 -24.07 -7.31
CA SER A 161 12.18 -23.67 -8.64
C SER A 161 11.08 -23.20 -9.59
N THR A 162 9.81 -23.41 -9.23
CA THR A 162 8.63 -22.99 -10.01
C THR A 162 7.54 -22.45 -9.09
N LEU A 163 6.64 -21.61 -9.61
CA LEU A 163 5.43 -21.25 -8.86
C LEU A 163 4.60 -22.50 -8.49
N PRO A 164 4.08 -22.59 -7.25
CA PRO A 164 3.08 -23.59 -6.88
C PRO A 164 1.82 -23.43 -7.74
N LYS A 165 1.08 -24.52 -7.96
CA LYS A 165 -0.22 -24.42 -8.65
C LYS A 165 -1.20 -23.63 -7.78
N ALA A 166 -2.01 -22.77 -8.41
CA ALA A 166 -2.93 -21.91 -7.69
C ALA A 166 -3.92 -22.68 -6.80
N GLU A 167 -4.26 -23.91 -7.20
CA GLU A 167 -5.22 -24.84 -6.59
C GLU A 167 -4.61 -25.89 -5.65
N GLU A 168 -3.29 -25.87 -5.40
CA GLU A 168 -2.69 -26.65 -4.32
C GLU A 168 -3.13 -26.07 -2.98
N HIS A 169 -4.32 -26.48 -2.56
CA HIS A 169 -4.79 -26.37 -1.19
C HIS A 169 -3.78 -27.07 -0.28
N GLU A 170 -3.32 -26.38 0.76
CA GLU A 170 -2.46 -26.97 1.78
C GLU A 170 -3.26 -28.05 2.54
N LEU A 171 -3.19 -29.29 2.04
CA LEU A 171 -3.68 -30.49 2.70
C LEU A 171 -2.47 -31.21 3.32
N SER A 172 -2.62 -31.54 4.61
CA SER A 172 -1.65 -32.24 5.49
C SER A 172 -0.41 -31.47 5.96
N ASP A 173 -0.54 -30.81 7.12
CA ASP A 173 0.30 -31.13 8.28
C ASP A 173 -0.54 -30.91 9.56
N ASP A 174 -0.70 -31.93 10.41
CA ASP A 174 -1.56 -31.92 11.62
C ASP A 174 -0.84 -31.24 12.81
N SER A 175 -0.09 -30.19 12.50
CA SER A 175 0.75 -29.41 13.41
C SER A 175 0.24 -27.98 13.40
N ARG A 176 -0.63 -27.65 14.37
CA ARG A 176 -1.32 -26.36 14.53
C ARG A 176 -0.40 -25.18 14.92
N THR A 177 0.88 -25.29 14.60
CA THR A 177 1.91 -24.25 14.66
C THR A 177 2.65 -24.26 13.33
N ALA A 178 2.52 -23.17 12.56
CA ALA A 178 3.34 -22.98 11.38
C ALA A 178 4.82 -22.99 11.79
N ARG A 179 5.63 -23.84 11.14
CA ARG A 179 7.07 -23.91 11.42
C ARG A 179 7.71 -22.54 11.13
N PRO A 180 8.56 -21.99 12.02
CA PRO A 180 9.26 -20.74 11.78
C PRO A 180 10.07 -20.76 10.47
N GLY A 181 10.15 -19.61 9.81
CA GLY A 181 10.93 -19.44 8.56
C GLY A 181 10.18 -18.73 7.44
N ALA A 182 9.02 -18.12 7.72
CA ALA A 182 8.27 -17.35 6.75
C ALA A 182 8.65 -15.85 6.78
N VAL A 183 8.76 -15.26 5.59
CA VAL A 183 9.08 -13.84 5.41
C VAL A 183 7.80 -13.05 5.15
N LEU A 184 7.47 -12.10 6.03
CA LEU A 184 6.37 -11.16 5.84
C LEU A 184 6.84 -9.90 5.09
N VAL A 185 6.31 -9.67 3.89
CA VAL A 185 6.50 -8.42 3.15
C VAL A 185 5.23 -7.57 3.26
N HIS A 186 5.34 -6.38 3.87
CA HIS A 186 4.17 -5.51 4.10
C HIS A 186 4.44 -4.03 3.82
N CYS A 187 3.38 -3.30 3.47
CA CYS A 187 3.34 -1.85 3.48
C CYS A 187 2.18 -1.38 4.37
N VAL A 188 1.65 -0.17 4.16
CA VAL A 188 0.49 0.35 4.91
C VAL A 188 -0.75 -0.54 4.68
N LEU A 189 -1.17 -0.71 3.43
CA LEU A 189 -2.43 -1.39 3.07
C LEU A 189 -2.26 -2.80 2.48
N GLY A 190 -1.05 -3.21 2.12
CA GLY A 190 -0.80 -4.48 1.42
C GLY A 190 -1.33 -4.52 -0.03
N ILE A 191 -1.40 -3.36 -0.72
CA ILE A 191 -2.03 -3.21 -2.05
C ILE A 191 -1.04 -2.82 -3.16
N SER A 192 -0.12 -1.89 -2.91
CA SER A 192 0.75 -1.32 -3.95
C SER A 192 2.24 -1.62 -3.71
N ARG A 193 2.90 -0.93 -2.76
CA ARG A 193 4.33 -1.13 -2.43
C ARG A 193 4.74 -2.59 -2.15
N SER A 194 4.15 -3.26 -1.15
CA SER A 194 4.58 -4.62 -0.80
C SER A 194 4.23 -5.69 -1.85
N PRO A 195 3.08 -5.64 -2.55
CA PRO A 195 2.87 -6.48 -3.72
C PRO A 195 3.89 -6.25 -4.82
N THR A 196 4.29 -5.00 -5.10
CA THR A 196 5.36 -4.71 -6.07
C THR A 196 6.64 -5.46 -5.73
N MET A 197 7.06 -5.41 -4.46
CA MET A 197 8.28 -6.10 -4.02
C MET A 197 8.16 -7.63 -4.06
N ILE A 198 6.99 -8.19 -3.73
CA ILE A 198 6.73 -9.63 -3.91
C ILE A 198 6.78 -10.01 -5.38
N ILE A 199 6.14 -9.26 -6.27
CA ILE A 199 6.13 -9.51 -7.71
C ILE A 199 7.57 -9.48 -8.25
N ALA A 200 8.36 -8.46 -7.90
CA ALA A 200 9.77 -8.35 -8.26
C ALA A 200 10.62 -9.57 -7.81
N TYR A 201 10.36 -10.08 -6.59
CA TYR A 201 11.01 -11.28 -6.07
C TYR A 201 10.56 -12.55 -6.80
N LEU A 202 9.26 -12.74 -7.06
CA LEU A 202 8.74 -13.90 -7.78
C LEU A 202 9.28 -13.95 -9.22
N MET A 203 9.35 -12.81 -9.91
CA MET A 203 9.98 -12.67 -11.23
C MET A 203 11.45 -13.12 -11.17
N ARG A 204 12.25 -12.53 -10.27
CA ARG A 204 13.68 -12.85 -10.13
C ARG A 204 13.93 -14.32 -9.74
N LYS A 205 13.09 -14.89 -8.86
CA LYS A 205 13.25 -16.25 -8.35
C LYS A 205 12.87 -17.33 -9.38
N TYR A 206 11.78 -17.11 -10.11
CA TYR A 206 11.18 -18.13 -10.98
C TYR A 206 11.40 -17.88 -12.47
N GLY A 207 12.04 -16.77 -12.87
CA GLY A 207 12.25 -16.41 -14.27
C GLY A 207 10.94 -16.15 -15.03
N ILE A 208 9.90 -15.73 -14.31
CA ILE A 208 8.56 -15.49 -14.86
C ILE A 208 8.36 -14.01 -15.20
N LYS A 209 7.45 -13.74 -16.15
CA LYS A 209 7.12 -12.39 -16.58
C LYS A 209 6.34 -11.62 -15.52
N ARG A 210 6.38 -10.29 -15.61
CA ARG A 210 5.60 -9.37 -14.77
C ARG A 210 4.12 -9.72 -14.73
N GLU A 211 3.51 -10.01 -15.88
CA GLU A 211 2.08 -10.31 -16.00
C GLU A 211 1.71 -11.59 -15.25
N ASP A 212 2.50 -12.66 -15.42
CA ASP A 212 2.26 -13.96 -14.78
C ASP A 212 2.42 -13.86 -13.25
N ALA A 213 3.46 -13.17 -12.79
CA ALA A 213 3.71 -12.92 -11.37
C ALA A 213 2.60 -12.07 -10.73
N LEU A 214 2.14 -11.00 -11.41
CA LEU A 214 1.02 -10.18 -10.94
C LEU A 214 -0.29 -10.98 -10.89
N ALA A 215 -0.60 -11.72 -11.96
CA ALA A 215 -1.80 -12.55 -12.04
C ALA A 215 -1.82 -13.60 -10.91
N PHE A 216 -0.69 -14.29 -10.68
CA PHE A 216 -0.55 -15.24 -9.58
C PHE A 216 -0.81 -14.60 -8.21
N VAL A 217 -0.18 -13.46 -7.90
CA VAL A 217 -0.40 -12.74 -6.63
C VAL A 217 -1.87 -12.33 -6.48
N MET A 218 -2.52 -11.90 -7.56
CA MET A 218 -3.94 -11.54 -7.57
C MET A 218 -4.88 -12.73 -7.26
N THR A 219 -4.48 -13.98 -7.51
CA THR A 219 -5.26 -15.17 -7.07
C THR A 219 -5.29 -15.32 -5.54
N LYS A 220 -4.27 -14.83 -4.83
CA LYS A 220 -4.11 -15.00 -3.37
C LYS A 220 -4.57 -13.78 -2.57
N GLN A 221 -4.37 -12.57 -3.11
CA GLN A 221 -4.83 -11.31 -2.50
C GLN A 221 -5.14 -10.24 -3.55
N ARG A 222 -6.20 -9.46 -3.35
CA ARG A 222 -6.46 -8.25 -4.15
C ARG A 222 -5.34 -7.23 -3.97
N VAL A 223 -4.55 -7.05 -5.02
CA VAL A 223 -3.45 -6.08 -5.11
C VAL A 223 -3.64 -5.15 -6.30
N LYS A 224 -2.98 -3.99 -6.27
CA LYS A 224 -2.91 -3.01 -7.35
C LYS A 224 -1.68 -2.12 -7.13
N PRO A 225 -0.50 -2.52 -7.66
CA PRO A 225 0.63 -1.61 -7.83
C PRO A 225 0.21 -0.30 -8.50
N SER A 226 0.85 0.81 -8.11
CA SER A 226 0.68 2.10 -8.78
C SER A 226 1.24 2.03 -10.21
N ALA A 227 0.82 2.93 -11.10
CA ALA A 227 1.33 2.95 -12.48
C ALA A 227 2.87 3.12 -12.55
N ASN A 228 3.43 3.92 -11.63
CA ASN A 228 4.88 4.07 -11.45
C ASN A 228 5.54 2.72 -11.11
N PHE A 229 4.97 1.96 -10.16
CA PHE A 229 5.52 0.66 -9.78
C PHE A 229 5.31 -0.43 -10.83
N THR A 230 4.20 -0.41 -11.58
CA THR A 230 4.03 -1.29 -12.75
C THR A 230 5.13 -1.04 -13.79
N ARG A 231 5.44 0.23 -14.10
CA ARG A 231 6.54 0.57 -15.03
C ARG A 231 7.91 0.15 -14.48
N GLN A 232 8.13 0.28 -13.17
CA GLN A 232 9.37 -0.20 -12.54
C GLN A 232 9.51 -1.73 -12.61
N LEU A 233 8.42 -2.50 -12.52
CA LEU A 233 8.49 -3.95 -12.72
C LEU A 233 8.85 -4.33 -14.17
N GLU A 234 8.46 -3.53 -15.16
CA GLU A 234 8.90 -3.74 -16.56
C GLU A 234 10.40 -3.50 -16.71
N ILE A 235 10.89 -2.40 -16.14
CA ILE A 235 12.33 -2.08 -16.12
C ILE A 235 13.12 -3.16 -15.36
N TRP A 236 12.57 -3.69 -14.27
CA TRP A 236 13.18 -4.76 -13.48
C TRP A 236 13.36 -6.06 -14.27
N GLU A 237 12.41 -6.38 -15.16
CA GLU A 237 12.53 -7.48 -16.12
C GLU A 237 13.58 -7.16 -17.20
N GLU A 238 13.50 -5.97 -17.80
CA GLU A 238 14.38 -5.50 -18.89
C GLU A 238 15.87 -5.45 -18.49
N VAL A 239 16.17 -5.02 -17.25
CA VAL A 239 17.55 -4.94 -16.71
C VAL A 239 18.09 -6.28 -16.19
N GLY A 240 17.32 -7.37 -16.29
CA GLY A 240 17.72 -8.70 -15.82
C GLY A 240 17.88 -8.78 -14.31
N TYR A 241 17.01 -8.12 -13.56
CA TYR A 241 17.00 -8.11 -12.09
C TYR A 241 18.27 -7.54 -11.42
N GLN A 242 19.00 -6.67 -12.13
CA GLN A 242 20.11 -5.86 -11.61
C GLN A 242 20.14 -4.53 -12.39
N VAL A 243 19.96 -3.41 -11.69
CA VAL A 243 19.78 -2.07 -12.29
C VAL A 243 21.09 -1.30 -12.51
N TRP A 244 22.20 -1.83 -11.97
CA TRP A 244 23.55 -1.27 -12.12
C TRP A 244 24.42 -2.17 -13.02
N GLU A 245 25.36 -1.59 -13.75
CA GLU A 245 26.38 -2.34 -14.51
C GLU A 245 27.58 -2.72 -13.61
N ASP A 246 27.79 -1.98 -12.52
CA ASP A 246 28.92 -2.09 -11.58
C ASP A 246 28.48 -2.49 -10.16
N GLU A 247 29.40 -3.07 -9.38
CA GLU A 247 29.12 -3.49 -7.99
C GLU A 247 29.01 -2.27 -7.05
N GLU A 248 29.73 -1.19 -7.38
CA GLU A 248 29.76 0.09 -6.69
C GLU A 248 28.48 0.93 -6.87
N ARG A 249 27.59 0.51 -7.80
CA ARG A 249 26.28 1.16 -8.07
C ARG A 249 26.41 2.60 -8.52
N THR A 250 27.33 2.87 -9.44
CA THR A 250 27.59 4.20 -10.01
C THR A 250 27.16 4.31 -11.48
N ILE A 251 27.05 3.19 -12.20
CA ILE A 251 26.70 3.13 -13.62
C ILE A 251 25.32 2.44 -13.76
N PRO A 252 24.22 3.20 -13.87
CA PRO A 252 22.90 2.60 -14.06
C PRO A 252 22.75 2.05 -15.48
N LYS A 253 22.09 0.90 -15.62
CA LYS A 253 21.75 0.33 -16.95
C LYS A 253 20.83 1.29 -17.71
N ALA A 254 20.93 1.32 -19.04
CA ALA A 254 20.20 2.28 -19.88
C ALA A 254 18.67 2.37 -19.60
N PRO A 255 17.92 1.27 -19.35
CA PRO A 255 16.49 1.36 -19.02
C PRO A 255 16.22 2.02 -17.67
N TYR A 256 17.12 1.85 -16.69
CA TYR A 256 17.05 2.49 -15.38
C TYR A 256 17.48 3.96 -15.44
N GLN A 257 18.53 4.30 -16.21
CA GLN A 257 18.91 5.70 -16.47
C GLN A 257 17.73 6.49 -17.09
N ALA A 258 17.05 5.93 -18.10
CA ALA A 258 15.88 6.57 -18.71
C ALA A 258 14.73 6.80 -17.71
N PHE A 259 14.57 5.91 -16.73
CA PHE A 259 13.64 6.11 -15.62
C PHE A 259 14.09 7.23 -14.67
N LEU A 260 15.38 7.30 -14.32
CA LEU A 260 15.94 8.36 -13.48
C LEU A 260 15.78 9.75 -14.15
N ASP A 261 16.02 9.85 -15.45
CA ASP A 261 15.84 11.08 -16.24
C ASP A 261 14.37 11.54 -16.24
N GLY A 262 13.45 10.60 -16.50
CA GLY A 262 12.00 10.85 -16.45
C GLY A 262 11.52 11.25 -15.05
N ARG A 263 12.05 10.60 -14.00
CA ARG A 263 11.79 10.93 -12.59
C ARG A 263 12.28 12.34 -12.25
N ALA A 264 13.49 12.70 -12.66
CA ALA A 264 14.06 14.03 -12.42
C ALA A 264 13.24 15.15 -13.12
N ALA A 265 12.81 14.92 -14.36
CA ALA A 265 11.92 15.84 -15.07
C ALA A 265 10.56 15.99 -14.37
N LEU A 266 9.99 14.91 -13.86
CA LEU A 266 8.73 14.93 -13.11
C LEU A 266 8.85 15.64 -11.76
N LEU A 267 9.92 15.38 -11.00
CA LEU A 267 10.22 16.06 -9.74
C LEU A 267 10.32 17.58 -9.95
N LYS A 268 11.10 18.01 -10.94
CA LYS A 268 11.22 19.43 -11.33
C LYS A 268 9.88 20.05 -11.70
N LYS A 269 9.03 19.34 -12.44
CA LYS A 269 7.67 19.80 -12.81
C LYS A 269 6.75 19.96 -11.60
N LEU A 270 6.92 19.13 -10.56
CA LEU A 270 6.13 19.16 -9.33
C LEU A 270 6.70 20.11 -8.26
N GLY A 271 7.85 20.75 -8.50
CA GLY A 271 8.54 21.58 -7.51
C GLY A 271 9.16 20.78 -6.37
N LEU A 272 9.50 19.52 -6.62
CA LEU A 272 10.06 18.57 -5.66
C LEU A 272 11.57 18.33 -5.91
N THR A 273 12.31 18.06 -4.84
CA THR A 273 13.71 17.61 -4.86
C THR A 273 13.82 16.10 -5.03
N GLY A 274 12.84 15.34 -4.52
CA GLY A 274 12.88 13.88 -4.43
C GLY A 274 13.40 13.35 -3.09
N ASP A 275 13.86 14.25 -2.22
CA ASP A 275 14.31 13.98 -0.83
C ASP A 275 13.28 14.50 0.19
N GLU A 276 12.02 14.73 -0.24
CA GLU A 276 10.96 15.16 0.66
C GLU A 276 10.81 14.18 1.83
N PRO A 277 10.61 14.68 3.07
CA PRO A 277 10.19 13.84 4.16
C PRO A 277 8.97 13.00 3.75
N LEU A 278 9.13 11.67 3.71
CA LEU A 278 8.10 10.70 3.30
C LEU A 278 6.86 10.72 4.23
N THR A 279 6.86 11.61 5.22
CA THR A 279 5.75 12.03 6.06
C THR A 279 4.75 12.98 5.39
N LEU A 280 5.14 13.70 4.33
CA LEU A 280 4.29 14.71 3.68
C LEU A 280 3.54 14.20 2.45
N LEU A 281 3.97 13.07 1.87
CA LEU A 281 3.46 12.54 0.59
C LEU A 281 2.31 11.51 0.75
N THR A 282 1.56 11.55 1.86
CA THR A 282 0.38 10.69 2.07
C THR A 282 -0.74 11.42 2.82
N LEU A 283 -1.65 12.03 2.05
CA LEU A 283 -3.04 12.32 2.41
C LEU A 283 -3.91 11.88 1.22
#